data_AF-A0A9W4J715-F1
#
_entry.id   AF-A0A9W4J715-F1
#
_cell.length_a   1.000
_cell.length_b   1.000
_cell.length_c   1.000
_cell.angle_alpha   90.00
_cell.angle_beta   90.00
_cell.angle_gamma   90.00
#
_symmetry.space_group_name_H-M   'P 1'
#
loop_
_entity.id
_entity.type
_entity.pdbx_description
1 polymer ?
#
loop_
_entity_poly.entity_id
_entity_poly.type
_entity_poly.pdbx_seq_one_letter_code
_entity_poly.pdbx_strand_id
1 'polypeptide(L)'
;MMQGLAMTFVEDPLAIQNEVNISQSQIDVCEAAGVAWEGNAAGNTDDYLNLKGQNTPPGFIPGGFTTRGIVAFVFSCICAVAGMISISVYGVSDLKFTMHESGLDEGATAKGEADAAGQRYQD
;
A
#
# COMPACT_ATOMS: atom_id res chain seq x y z
N MET A 1 -6.61 -12.54 7.98
CA MET A 1 -6.44 -13.99 7.68
C MET A 1 -7.35 -14.54 6.57
N MET A 2 -8.33 -13.79 6.04
CA MET A 2 -9.30 -14.32 5.04
C MET A 2 -8.71 -14.85 3.73
N GLN A 3 -7.45 -14.53 3.41
CA GLN A 3 -6.76 -14.96 2.19
C GLN A 3 -5.79 -16.14 2.43
N GLY A 4 -5.81 -16.76 3.62
CA GLY A 4 -4.96 -17.92 3.92
C GLY A 4 -3.47 -17.63 4.08
N LEU A 5 -3.05 -16.35 4.10
CA LEU A 5 -1.66 -15.96 4.39
C LEU A 5 -1.40 -16.00 5.89
N ALA A 6 -1.21 -17.20 6.42
CA ALA A 6 -0.76 -17.47 7.77
C ALA A 6 0.05 -18.77 7.77
N MET A 7 0.97 -18.89 8.71
CA MET A 7 1.68 -20.13 8.98
C MET A 7 1.71 -20.36 10.49
N THR A 8 1.63 -21.63 10.88
CA THR A 8 1.70 -22.03 12.28
C THR A 8 3.02 -22.74 12.52
N PHE A 9 3.77 -22.29 13.51
CA PHE A 9 4.98 -22.97 13.97
C PHE A 9 4.59 -23.87 15.15
N VAL A 10 4.97 -25.14 15.07
CA VAL A 10 4.82 -26.10 16.16
C VAL A 10 6.20 -26.36 16.72
N GLU A 11 6.50 -25.71 17.84
CA GLU A 11 7.79 -25.82 18.52
C GLU A 11 7.73 -26.95 19.55
N ASP A 12 8.77 -27.80 19.55
CA ASP A 12 8.92 -28.96 20.44
C ASP A 12 7.62 -29.79 20.65
N PRO A 13 7.17 -30.53 19.61
CA PRO A 13 5.92 -31.30 19.69
C PRO A 13 5.96 -32.44 20.71
N LEU A 14 7.13 -32.87 21.17
CA LEU A 14 7.27 -33.96 22.14
C LEU A 14 7.06 -33.44 23.57
N ALA A 15 7.59 -32.27 23.91
CA ALA A 15 7.33 -31.65 25.20
C ALA A 15 5.83 -31.31 25.36
N ILE A 16 5.21 -30.73 24.33
CA ILE A 16 3.79 -30.35 24.35
C ILE A 16 2.89 -31.54 24.70
N GLN A 17 3.14 -32.72 24.12
CA GLN A 17 2.34 -33.92 24.39
C GLN A 17 2.41 -34.40 25.85
N ASN A 18 3.51 -34.11 26.56
CA ASN A 18 3.68 -34.53 27.94
C ASN A 18 3.12 -33.51 28.94
N GLU A 19 3.13 -32.23 28.58
CA GLU A 19 2.76 -31.13 29.48
C GLU A 19 1.32 -30.65 29.28
N VAL A 20 0.81 -30.72 28.04
CA VAL A 20 -0.50 -30.20 27.67
C VAL A 20 -1.52 -31.33 27.58
N ASN A 21 -2.55 -31.25 28.42
CA ASN A 21 -3.70 -32.15 28.37
C ASN A 21 -4.93 -31.35 27.95
N ILE A 22 -5.69 -31.88 26.98
CA ILE A 22 -6.92 -31.27 26.50
C ILE A 22 -8.01 -31.46 27.55
N SER A 23 -8.68 -30.39 27.97
CA SER A 23 -9.76 -30.48 28.95
C SER A 23 -11.03 -31.04 28.30
N GLN A 24 -11.84 -31.76 29.07
CA GLN A 24 -13.10 -32.34 28.56
C GLN A 24 -13.99 -31.29 27.89
N SER A 25 -14.08 -30.10 28.48
CA SER A 25 -14.85 -28.99 27.91
C SER A 25 -14.39 -28.55 26.51
N GLN A 26 -13.10 -28.70 26.17
CA GLN A 26 -12.60 -28.38 24.84
C GLN A 26 -13.04 -29.43 23.82
N ILE A 27 -13.02 -30.71 24.23
CA ILE A 27 -13.51 -31.84 23.42
C ILE A 27 -14.99 -31.66 23.15
N ASP A 28 -15.79 -31.37 24.18
CA ASP A 28 -17.23 -31.18 24.06
C ASP A 28 -17.59 -30.04 23.06
N VAL A 29 -16.80 -28.96 23.05
CA VAL A 29 -16.97 -27.86 22.09
C VAL A 29 -16.64 -28.29 20.66
N CYS A 30 -15.56 -29.06 20.46
CA CYS A 30 -15.19 -29.60 19.15
C CYS A 30 -16.27 -30.56 18.61
N GLU A 31 -16.77 -31.45 19.46
CA GLU A 31 -17.83 -32.40 19.10
C GLU A 31 -19.15 -31.68 18.76
N ALA A 32 -19.55 -30.69 19.57
CA ALA A 32 -20.74 -29.88 19.30
C ALA A 32 -20.63 -29.09 17.98
N ALA A 33 -19.41 -28.71 17.58
CA ALA A 33 -19.13 -28.06 16.30
C ALA A 33 -19.00 -29.04 15.12
N GLY A 34 -19.06 -30.37 15.36
CA GLY A 34 -18.85 -31.40 14.35
C GLY A 34 -17.41 -31.43 13.81
N VAL A 35 -16.44 -30.99 14.61
CA VAL A 35 -15.02 -30.95 14.26
C VAL A 35 -14.29 -32.12 14.94
N ALA A 36 -13.54 -32.90 14.17
CA ALA A 36 -12.70 -33.96 14.72
C ALA A 36 -11.59 -33.35 15.59
N TRP A 37 -11.44 -33.86 16.82
CA TRP A 37 -10.42 -33.42 17.77
C TRP A 37 -9.17 -34.31 17.77
N GLU A 38 -9.25 -35.50 17.17
CA GLU A 38 -8.12 -36.39 16.91
C GLU A 38 -7.84 -36.51 15.40
N GLY A 39 -6.57 -36.72 15.05
CA GLY A 39 -6.13 -36.95 13.67
C GLY A 39 -5.57 -35.71 12.96
N ASN A 40 -5.36 -35.82 11.66
CA ASN A 40 -4.86 -34.74 10.81
C ASN A 40 -5.98 -33.75 10.38
N ALA A 41 -5.70 -32.81 9.46
CA ALA A 41 -6.66 -31.81 8.99
C ALA A 41 -7.93 -32.38 8.30
N ALA A 42 -7.94 -33.68 7.99
CA ALA A 42 -9.10 -34.42 7.47
C ALA A 42 -9.73 -35.37 8.50
N GLY A 43 -9.25 -35.41 9.74
CA GLY A 43 -9.71 -36.32 10.79
C GLY A 43 -9.22 -37.75 10.65
N ASN A 44 -8.11 -37.99 9.93
CA ASN A 44 -7.54 -39.32 9.77
C ASN A 44 -6.56 -39.64 10.92
N THR A 45 -6.77 -40.78 11.58
CA THR A 45 -5.95 -41.29 12.70
C THR A 45 -5.06 -42.48 12.31
N ASP A 46 -5.35 -43.17 11.20
CA ASP A 46 -4.56 -44.32 10.72
C ASP A 46 -3.39 -43.88 9.83
N ASP A 47 -3.65 -42.92 8.92
CA ASP A 47 -2.66 -42.35 8.02
C ASP A 47 -2.68 -40.82 8.09
N TYR A 48 -1.78 -40.26 8.90
CA TYR A 48 -1.66 -38.82 9.12
C TYR A 48 -1.27 -38.03 7.86
N LEU A 49 -0.74 -38.66 6.81
CA LEU A 49 -0.36 -37.99 5.55
C LEU A 49 -1.51 -37.91 4.55
N ASN A 50 -2.58 -38.69 4.75
CA ASN A 50 -3.74 -38.67 3.88
C ASN A 50 -4.71 -37.56 4.28
N LEU A 51 -4.69 -36.49 3.50
CA LEU A 51 -5.50 -35.28 3.68
C LEU A 51 -6.80 -35.27 2.86
N LYS A 52 -7.26 -36.43 2.38
CA LYS A 52 -8.48 -36.53 1.56
C LYS A 52 -9.71 -36.15 2.38
N GLY A 53 -10.38 -35.07 2.00
CA GLY A 53 -11.56 -34.56 2.70
C GLY A 53 -11.29 -33.32 3.57
N GLN A 54 -10.03 -32.85 3.63
CA GLN A 54 -9.73 -31.57 4.28
C GLN A 54 -10.44 -30.40 3.59
N ASN A 55 -10.63 -29.30 4.33
CA ASN A 55 -11.10 -28.05 3.75
C ASN A 55 -10.05 -27.48 2.78
N THR A 56 -10.36 -27.44 1.49
CA THR A 56 -9.48 -26.88 0.46
C THR A 56 -9.91 -25.46 0.14
N PRO A 57 -8.95 -24.52 -0.06
CA PRO A 57 -9.30 -23.19 -0.54
C PRO A 57 -10.02 -23.28 -1.90
N PRO A 58 -10.92 -22.34 -2.20
CA PRO A 58 -11.50 -22.24 -3.53
C PRO A 58 -10.38 -22.15 -4.59
N GLY A 59 -10.67 -22.67 -5.78
CA GLY A 59 -9.71 -22.70 -6.88
C GLY A 59 -9.13 -21.33 -7.22
N PHE A 60 -8.00 -21.33 -7.91
CA PHE A 60 -7.30 -20.11 -8.30
C PHE A 60 -8.24 -19.13 -9.01
N ILE A 61 -8.10 -17.83 -8.70
CA ILE A 61 -8.87 -16.78 -9.35
C ILE A 61 -8.55 -16.83 -10.86
N PRO A 62 -9.56 -16.74 -11.76
CA PRO A 62 -9.31 -16.70 -13.19
C PRO A 62 -8.28 -15.62 -13.53
N GLY A 63 -7.26 -15.99 -14.31
CA GLY A 63 -6.17 -15.10 -14.65
C GLY A 63 -6.63 -13.91 -15.50
N GLY A 64 -6.07 -12.73 -15.21
CA GLY A 64 -6.21 -11.53 -16.04
C GLY A 64 -7.04 -10.41 -15.41
N PHE A 65 -6.88 -9.21 -15.95
CA PHE A 65 -7.70 -8.06 -15.59
C PHE A 65 -9.05 -8.14 -16.30
N THR A 66 -10.12 -7.75 -15.60
CA THR A 66 -11.42 -7.54 -16.24
C THR A 66 -11.30 -6.44 -17.30
N THR A 67 -12.09 -6.49 -18.37
CA THR A 67 -12.15 -5.42 -19.39
C THR A 67 -12.40 -4.06 -18.75
N ARG A 68 -13.25 -4.03 -17.70
CA ARG A 68 -13.52 -2.82 -16.91
C ARG A 68 -12.26 -2.29 -16.21
N GLY A 69 -11.43 -3.18 -15.68
CA GLY A 69 -10.14 -2.83 -15.07
C GLY A 69 -9.15 -2.24 -16.07
N ILE A 70 -9.06 -2.82 -17.28
CA ILE A 70 -8.19 -2.30 -18.35
C ILE A 70 -8.63 -0.90 -18.77
N VAL A 71 -9.94 -0.70 -18.97
CA VAL A 71 -10.48 0.62 -19.31
C VAL A 71 -10.17 1.65 -18.22
N ALA A 72 -10.40 1.30 -16.95
CA ALA A 72 -10.10 2.17 -15.82
C ALA A 72 -8.61 2.56 -15.77
N PHE A 73 -7.70 1.62 -16.05
CA PHE A 73 -6.26 1.87 -16.08
C PHE A 73 -5.87 2.86 -17.18
N VAL A 74 -6.38 2.70 -18.40
CA VAL A 74 -6.09 3.59 -19.52
C VAL A 74 -6.54 5.02 -19.24
N PHE A 75 -7.77 5.22 -18.73
CA PHE A 75 -8.25 6.55 -18.36
C PHE A 75 -7.42 7.16 -17.22
N SER A 76 -6.99 6.37 -16.25
CA SER A 76 -6.09 6.82 -15.19
C SER A 76 -4.76 7.34 -15.74
N CYS A 77 -4.14 6.62 -16.68
CA CYS A 77 -2.91 7.06 -17.34
C CYS A 77 -3.10 8.39 -18.10
N ILE A 78 -4.22 8.55 -18.81
CA ILE A 78 -4.53 9.80 -19.54
C ILE A 78 -4.65 10.97 -18.56
N CYS A 79 -5.40 10.80 -17.47
CA CYS A 79 -5.55 11.82 -16.43
C CYS A 79 -4.20 12.18 -15.77
N ALA A 80 -3.34 11.19 -15.53
CA ALA A 80 -2.01 11.42 -14.97
C ALA A 80 -1.14 12.28 -15.89
N VAL A 81 -1.12 11.98 -17.19
CA VAL A 81 -0.38 12.77 -18.19
C VAL A 81 -0.94 14.19 -18.29
N ALA A 82 -2.26 14.34 -18.36
CA ALA A 82 -2.91 15.65 -18.40
C ALA A 82 -2.63 16.48 -17.14
N GLY A 83 -2.62 15.85 -15.97
CA GLY A 83 -2.24 16.48 -14.70
C GLY A 83 -0.80 16.96 -14.70
N MET A 84 0.14 16.12 -15.15
CA MET A 84 1.56 16.50 -15.26
C MET A 84 1.78 17.68 -16.23
N ILE A 85 1.09 17.70 -17.37
CA ILE A 85 1.16 18.82 -18.33
C ILE A 85 0.63 20.11 -17.68
N SER A 86 -0.53 20.05 -17.01
CA SER A 86 -1.13 21.21 -16.35
C SER A 86 -0.17 21.81 -15.33
N ILE A 87 0.41 20.99 -14.45
CA ILE A 87 1.40 21.44 -13.46
C ILE A 87 2.61 22.08 -14.14
N SER A 88 3.10 21.50 -15.24
CA SER A 88 4.26 22.03 -15.96
C SER A 88 4.00 23.42 -16.55
N VAL A 89 2.82 23.63 -17.15
CA VAL A 89 2.45 24.92 -17.75
C VAL A 89 2.29 26.02 -16.69
N TYR A 90 1.55 25.73 -15.62
CA TYR A 90 1.35 26.69 -14.54
C TYR A 90 2.64 26.97 -13.77
N GLY A 91 3.46 25.94 -13.50
CA GLY A 91 4.74 26.09 -12.82
C GLY A 91 5.75 26.94 -13.60
N VAL A 92 5.84 26.79 -14.92
CA VAL A 92 6.73 27.62 -15.75
C VAL A 92 6.19 29.04 -15.95
N SER A 93 4.87 29.21 -15.96
CA SER A 93 4.25 30.53 -16.11
C SER A 93 4.49 31.39 -14.87
N ASP A 94 4.36 30.83 -13.66
CA ASP A 94 4.63 31.51 -12.40
C ASP A 94 6.09 32.01 -12.32
N LEU A 95 7.05 31.15 -12.70
CA LEU A 95 8.47 31.52 -12.79
C LEU A 95 8.74 32.65 -13.81
N LYS A 96 8.03 32.68 -14.94
CA LYS A 96 8.16 33.76 -15.92
C LYS A 96 7.66 35.11 -15.40
N PHE A 97 6.57 35.13 -14.62
CA PHE A 97 6.10 36.37 -13.99
C PHE A 97 7.09 36.85 -12.92
N THR A 98 7.65 35.95 -12.10
CA THR A 98 8.68 36.32 -11.12
C THR A 98 9.98 36.82 -11.78
N MET A 99 10.39 36.25 -12.92
CA MET A 99 11.59 36.69 -13.66
C MET A 99 11.39 37.99 -14.46
N HIS A 100 10.17 38.27 -14.95
CA HIS A 100 9.87 39.55 -15.59
C HIS A 100 9.86 40.70 -14.58
N GLU A 101 9.37 40.44 -13.36
CA GLU A 101 9.38 41.42 -12.27
C GLU A 101 10.82 41.67 -11.75
N SER A 102 11.65 40.62 -11.64
CA SER A 102 13.05 40.78 -11.24
C SER A 102 13.98 41.37 -12.33
N GLY A 103 13.55 41.38 -13.60
CA GLY A 103 14.24 42.07 -14.70
C GLY A 103 13.95 43.57 -14.82
N LEU A 104 13.09 44.14 -13.96
CA LEU A 104 12.80 45.57 -13.89
C LEU A 104 13.37 46.25 -12.63
N ASP A 105 13.99 45.49 -11.71
CA ASP A 105 14.52 46.03 -10.46
C ASP A 105 16.01 46.45 -10.53
N GLU A 106 16.80 45.97 -11.49
CA GLU A 106 18.19 46.44 -11.65
C GLU A 106 18.31 47.87 -12.24
N GLY A 107 17.23 48.43 -12.80
CA GLY A 107 17.24 49.75 -13.44
C GLY A 107 16.74 50.92 -12.60
N ALA A 108 16.01 50.66 -11.51
CA ALA A 108 15.38 51.71 -10.70
C ALA A 108 16.26 52.11 -9.49
N THR A 109 17.00 51.18 -8.92
CA THR A 109 17.78 51.40 -7.69
C THR A 109 19.04 52.24 -7.96
N ALA A 110 19.66 52.10 -9.14
CA ALA A 110 20.85 52.88 -9.51
C ALA A 110 20.55 54.35 -9.86
N LYS A 111 19.32 54.67 -10.27
CA LYS A 111 18.95 56.04 -10.71
C LYS A 111 18.52 56.93 -9.53
N GLY A 112 17.97 56.34 -8.46
CA GLY A 112 17.61 57.08 -7.25
C GLY A 112 18.81 57.50 -6.40
N GLU A 113 19.89 56.73 -6.40
CA GLU A 113 21.09 57.02 -5.61
C GLU A 113 22.01 58.07 -6.27
N ALA A 114 22.05 58.10 -7.61
CA ALA A 114 22.83 59.09 -8.36
C ALA A 114 22.25 60.52 -8.30
N ASP A 115 20.92 60.66 -8.27
CA ASP A 115 20.24 61.97 -8.20
C ASP A 115 20.35 62.57 -6.78
N ALA A 116 20.23 61.74 -5.74
CA ALA A 116 20.40 62.15 -4.34
C ALA A 116 21.84 62.53 -3.98
N ALA A 117 22.84 61.92 -4.62
CA ALA A 117 24.25 62.27 -4.45
C ALA A 117 24.64 63.55 -5.19
N GLY A 118 24.00 63.85 -6.33
CA GLY A 118 24.24 65.07 -7.10
C GLY A 118 23.70 66.34 -6.43
N GLN A 119 22.63 66.23 -5.65
CA GLN A 119 22.03 67.37 -4.96
C GLN A 119 22.76 67.75 -3.66
N ARG A 120 23.53 66.83 -3.06
CA ARG A 120 24.28 67.07 -1.81
C ARG A 120 25.65 67.72 -1.98
N TYR A 121 26.08 67.99 -3.21
CA TYR A 121 27.37 68.62 -3.51
C TYR A 121 27.23 70.07 -4.03
N GLN A 122 26.03 70.64 -3.99
CA GLN A 122 25.75 72.04 -4.38
C GLN A 122 25.31 72.95 -3.23
N ASP A 123 25.46 72.51 -1.97
CA ASP A 123 25.36 73.36 -0.77
C ASP A 123 26.75 73.70 -0.20
#